data_AF-A0A3A4U766-F1
#
_entry.id   AF-A0A3A4U766-F1
#
_cell.length_a   1.000
_cell.length_b   1.000
_cell.length_c   1.000
_cell.angle_alpha   90.00
_cell.angle_beta   90.00
_cell.angle_gamma   90.00
#
_symmetry.space_group_name_H-M   'P 1'
#
loop_
_entity.id
_entity.type
_entity.pdbx_description
1 polymer ?
#
loop_
_entity_poly.entity_id
_entity_poly.type
_entity_poly.pdbx_seq_one_letter_code
_entity_poly.pdbx_strand_id
1 'polypeptide(L)'
;MSQRNLLVGLLLTLIIALSSYGLLPFPRSARTPGLENVVSADMMDGIRHLVATADMALTREEGLLQRFVASRPARAMNSRPQGGFLFDGAGSGVAASPPAEPEPVVQEPRPVAGSPPAASIPGPTASAPPSSPPADPAPSGPASSPPAAPTSPVPVAPAEPTGPAGFFNYTVKSGDDLGSIAQRYGTTPETIAAASGIPATQTLYAGMSLRVPTDDSAQVEPPLAAVAVPWSEVNNLWKVGTVAQVTDVRTGRIFYVMRRGGWAHSDSEPVSKRDTATMLSNYGGAWNWARRPIVVVINGRRIAASQNGMPHGGSTLDNNFPGHFCIHFLGSTTHGSSYTSNGVPTLDAAHQRCVQEAVGH
;
A
#
# COMPACT_ATOMS: atom_id res chain seq x y z
N MET A 1 26.14 -20.11 -37.20
CA MET A 1 26.17 -19.64 -35.79
C MET A 1 24.73 -19.64 -35.29
N SER A 2 24.41 -20.36 -34.21
CA SER A 2 23.04 -20.39 -33.67
C SER A 2 22.63 -18.97 -33.23
N GLN A 3 21.35 -18.58 -33.40
CA GLN A 3 20.85 -17.28 -32.93
C GLN A 3 21.16 -17.03 -31.44
N ARG A 4 21.29 -18.12 -30.66
CA ARG A 4 21.74 -18.11 -29.27
C ARG A 4 23.15 -17.52 -29.08
N ASN A 5 24.09 -17.86 -29.95
CA ASN A 5 25.47 -17.34 -29.87
C ASN A 5 25.56 -15.89 -30.37
N LEU A 6 24.64 -15.48 -31.24
CA LEU A 6 24.54 -14.09 -31.71
C LEU A 6 23.99 -13.18 -30.60
N LEU A 7 22.95 -13.62 -29.87
CA LEU A 7 22.34 -12.83 -28.79
C LEU A 7 23.27 -12.66 -27.59
N VAL A 8 23.98 -13.73 -27.20
CA VAL A 8 24.97 -13.68 -26.12
C VAL A 8 26.15 -12.79 -26.48
N GLY A 9 26.60 -12.84 -27.75
CA GLY A 9 27.62 -11.92 -28.25
C GLY A 9 27.18 -10.46 -28.22
N LEU A 10 25.94 -10.16 -28.63
CA LEU A 10 25.37 -8.81 -28.60
C LEU A 10 25.22 -8.26 -27.18
N LEU A 11 24.76 -9.08 -26.23
CA LEU A 11 24.61 -8.69 -24.83
C LEU A 11 25.96 -8.40 -24.17
N LEU A 12 26.97 -9.23 -24.43
CA LEU A 12 28.32 -9.03 -23.89
C LEU A 12 28.98 -7.77 -24.46
N THR A 13 28.78 -7.51 -25.75
CA THR A 13 29.29 -6.31 -26.42
C THR A 13 28.61 -5.04 -25.90
N LEU A 14 27.31 -5.10 -25.61
CA LEU A 14 26.56 -3.98 -25.03
C LEU A 14 27.01 -3.64 -23.60
N ILE A 15 27.30 -4.65 -22.78
CA ILE A 15 27.81 -4.45 -21.41
C ILE A 15 29.22 -3.82 -21.45
N ILE A 16 30.11 -4.29 -22.32
CA ILE A 16 31.46 -3.73 -22.49
C ILE A 16 31.38 -2.28 -23.01
N ALA A 17 30.49 -2.01 -23.96
CA ALA A 17 30.27 -0.66 -24.46
C ALA A 17 29.75 0.28 -23.37
N LEU A 18 28.74 -0.12 -22.59
CA LEU A 18 28.16 0.70 -21.51
C LEU A 18 29.15 1.00 -20.38
N SER A 19 30.05 0.06 -20.05
CA SER A 19 31.16 0.30 -19.12
C SER A 19 32.19 1.32 -19.66
N SER A 20 32.41 1.34 -20.97
CA SER A 20 33.37 2.25 -21.62
C SER A 20 32.87 3.70 -21.70
N TYR A 21 31.55 3.91 -21.67
CA TYR A 21 30.91 5.24 -21.70
C TYR A 21 30.56 5.80 -20.32
N GLY A 22 30.88 5.10 -19.22
CA GLY A 22 30.69 5.63 -17.86
C GLY A 22 29.22 5.83 -17.43
N LEU A 23 28.27 5.17 -18.08
CA LEU A 23 26.83 5.28 -17.79
C LEU A 23 26.33 4.35 -16.67
N LEU A 24 27.23 3.68 -15.94
CA LEU A 24 26.88 2.92 -14.74
C LEU A 24 27.41 3.66 -13.49
N PRO A 25 26.55 4.02 -12.53
CA PRO A 25 27.00 4.75 -11.34
C PRO A 25 27.70 3.77 -10.39
N PHE A 26 29.03 3.88 -10.29
CA PHE A 26 29.77 3.34 -9.16
C PHE A 26 29.90 4.40 -8.06
N PRO A 27 29.77 4.05 -6.77
CA PRO A 27 30.07 4.98 -5.68
C PRO A 27 31.57 5.29 -5.66
N ARG A 28 31.92 6.58 -5.71
CA ARG A 28 33.28 7.06 -5.42
C ARG A 28 33.54 6.89 -3.92
N SER A 29 34.23 5.83 -3.54
CA SER A 29 34.94 5.78 -2.26
C SER A 29 36.42 6.14 -2.45
N ALA A 30 36.97 6.72 -1.39
CA ALA A 30 38.20 7.47 -1.33
C ALA A 30 39.46 6.70 -1.78
N ARG A 31 40.45 7.47 -2.24
CA ARG A 31 41.83 7.05 -2.52
C ARG A 31 42.46 6.31 -1.32
N THR A 32 42.91 5.08 -1.57
CA THR A 32 44.10 4.51 -0.96
C THR A 32 44.90 3.77 -2.05
N PRO A 33 46.22 3.96 -2.18
CA PRO A 33 47.02 3.28 -3.19
C PRO A 33 47.62 1.97 -2.64
N GLY A 34 47.44 0.88 -3.38
CA GLY A 34 48.18 -0.37 -3.22
C GLY A 34 47.29 -1.58 -2.95
N LEU A 35 46.99 -2.36 -3.99
CA LEU A 35 46.94 -3.84 -4.01
C LEU A 35 46.40 -4.32 -5.36
N GLU A 36 47.21 -5.12 -6.03
CA GLU A 36 46.91 -5.77 -7.30
C GLU A 36 45.89 -6.91 -7.11
N ASN A 37 45.04 -7.13 -8.12
CA ASN A 37 44.32 -8.36 -8.46
C ASN A 37 43.70 -9.17 -7.32
N VAL A 38 42.44 -8.87 -6.97
CA VAL A 38 41.49 -9.88 -6.50
C VAL A 38 40.13 -9.65 -7.16
N VAL A 39 39.87 -10.34 -8.28
CA VAL A 39 38.50 -10.60 -8.71
C VAL A 39 37.95 -11.64 -7.74
N SER A 40 37.10 -11.22 -6.80
CA SER A 40 36.54 -12.10 -5.77
C SER A 40 35.77 -13.27 -6.42
N ALA A 41 35.96 -14.48 -5.89
CA ALA A 41 35.23 -15.68 -6.27
C ALA A 41 33.71 -15.47 -6.24
N ASP A 42 33.21 -14.59 -5.36
CA ASP A 42 31.79 -14.26 -5.22
C ASP A 42 31.19 -13.59 -6.47
N MET A 43 31.99 -12.80 -7.21
CA MET A 43 31.53 -12.14 -8.43
C MET A 43 31.39 -13.14 -9.59
N MET A 44 32.30 -14.10 -9.68
CA MET A 44 32.24 -15.14 -10.69
C MET A 44 31.16 -16.18 -10.38
N ASP A 45 30.89 -16.46 -9.09
CA ASP A 45 29.77 -17.30 -8.68
C ASP A 45 28.42 -16.60 -8.92
N GLY A 46 28.33 -15.28 -8.73
CA GLY A 46 27.15 -14.50 -9.09
C GLY A 46 26.82 -14.55 -10.59
N ILE A 47 27.84 -14.45 -11.46
CA ILE A 47 27.67 -14.56 -12.91
C ILE A 47 27.28 -15.99 -13.32
N ARG A 48 27.89 -17.02 -12.72
CA ARG A 48 27.51 -18.42 -12.97
C ARG A 48 26.07 -18.71 -12.54
N HIS A 49 25.62 -18.13 -11.44
CA HIS A 49 24.25 -18.33 -10.94
C HIS A 49 23.19 -17.63 -11.82
N LEU A 50 23.55 -16.50 -12.44
CA LEU A 50 22.70 -15.80 -13.39
C LEU A 50 22.59 -16.56 -14.74
N VAL A 51 23.69 -17.16 -15.19
CA VAL A 51 23.70 -17.99 -16.41
C VAL A 51 22.92 -19.29 -16.19
N ALA A 52 23.04 -19.93 -15.03
CA ALA A 52 22.30 -21.16 -14.71
C ALA A 52 20.78 -20.94 -14.57
N THR A 53 20.35 -19.78 -14.04
CA THR A 53 18.92 -19.43 -13.93
C THR A 53 18.31 -19.08 -15.28
N ALA A 54 19.07 -18.45 -16.18
CA ALA A 54 18.66 -18.24 -17.56
C ALA A 54 18.52 -19.57 -18.34
N ASP A 55 19.42 -20.54 -18.11
CA ASP A 55 19.37 -21.85 -18.76
C ASP A 55 18.13 -22.67 -18.32
N MET A 56 17.78 -22.65 -17.03
CA MET A 56 16.57 -23.32 -16.52
C MET A 56 15.26 -22.69 -16.99
N ALA A 57 15.23 -21.36 -17.18
CA ALA A 57 14.06 -20.68 -17.72
C ALA A 57 13.82 -21.04 -19.21
N LEU A 58 14.91 -21.20 -19.99
CA LEU A 58 14.84 -21.57 -21.40
C LEU A 58 14.49 -23.05 -21.61
N THR A 59 14.97 -23.97 -20.74
CA THR A 59 14.58 -25.40 -20.84
C THR A 59 13.10 -25.64 -20.53
N ARG A 60 12.49 -24.80 -19.69
CA ARG A 60 11.06 -24.89 -19.34
C ARG A 60 10.14 -24.46 -20.48
N GLU A 61 10.58 -23.51 -21.31
CA GLU A 61 9.88 -23.05 -22.51
C GLU A 61 9.97 -24.08 -23.66
N GLU A 62 11.13 -24.72 -23.87
CA GLU A 62 11.28 -25.77 -24.89
C GLU A 62 10.45 -27.02 -24.59
N GLY A 63 10.27 -27.37 -23.31
CA GLY A 63 9.37 -28.46 -22.87
C GLY A 63 7.89 -28.18 -23.09
N LEU A 64 7.48 -26.91 -23.11
CA LEU A 64 6.10 -26.49 -23.41
C LEU A 64 5.81 -26.52 -24.92
N LEU A 65 6.79 -26.17 -25.76
CA LEU A 65 6.66 -26.20 -27.22
C LEU A 65 6.66 -27.64 -27.79
N GLN A 66 7.45 -28.56 -27.23
CA GLN A 66 7.44 -29.99 -27.62
C GLN A 66 6.07 -30.67 -27.35
N ARG A 67 5.37 -30.27 -26.28
CA ARG A 67 4.03 -30.80 -25.94
C ARG A 67 2.91 -30.20 -26.78
N PHE A 68 3.14 -29.05 -27.42
CA PHE A 68 2.17 -28.39 -28.30
C PHE A 68 2.25 -28.89 -29.75
N VAL A 69 3.41 -29.41 -30.18
CA VAL A 69 3.59 -30.00 -31.52
C VAL A 69 3.06 -31.45 -31.59
N ALA A 70 3.05 -32.18 -30.47
CA ALA A 70 2.61 -33.58 -30.40
C ALA A 70 1.08 -33.81 -30.40
N SER A 71 0.26 -32.75 -30.43
CA SER A 71 -1.21 -32.84 -30.26
C SER A 71 -2.02 -32.43 -31.50
N ARG A 72 -1.45 -32.49 -32.71
CA ARG A 72 -2.20 -32.32 -33.96
C ARG A 72 -2.79 -33.65 -34.46
N PRO A 73 -4.10 -33.76 -34.73
CA PRO A 73 -4.63 -34.94 -35.41
C PRO A 73 -4.18 -34.96 -36.88
N ALA A 74 -3.65 -36.10 -37.32
CA ALA A 74 -3.19 -36.30 -38.69
C ALA A 74 -4.36 -36.26 -39.69
N ARG A 75 -4.22 -35.42 -40.72
CA ARG A 75 -5.09 -35.37 -41.89
C ARG A 75 -4.74 -36.54 -42.81
N ALA A 76 -5.58 -37.58 -42.84
CA ALA A 76 -5.40 -38.71 -43.75
C ALA A 76 -5.93 -38.37 -45.16
N MET A 77 -5.05 -38.48 -46.16
CA MET A 77 -5.38 -38.46 -47.58
C MET A 77 -5.72 -39.88 -48.07
N ASN A 78 -6.67 -39.93 -49.01
CA ASN A 78 -7.23 -41.11 -49.69
C ASN A 78 -6.22 -42.15 -50.18
N SER A 79 -6.63 -43.42 -50.15
CA SER A 79 -6.28 -44.44 -51.15
C SER A 79 -7.39 -45.50 -51.24
N ARG A 80 -7.99 -45.65 -52.43
CA ARG A 80 -8.90 -46.75 -52.83
C ARG A 80 -8.11 -48.07 -52.97
N PRO A 81 -8.77 -49.24 -52.86
CA PRO A 81 -9.15 -49.96 -54.09
C PRO A 81 -10.57 -50.57 -54.05
N GLN A 82 -10.98 -51.13 -55.20
CA GLN A 82 -12.33 -51.51 -55.61
C GLN A 82 -12.73 -52.95 -55.23
N GLY A 83 -14.06 -53.17 -55.12
CA GLY A 83 -14.82 -54.42 -55.36
C GLY A 83 -14.87 -55.38 -54.17
N GLY A 84 -15.98 -55.98 -53.75
CA GLY A 84 -17.36 -56.09 -54.24
C GLY A 84 -18.00 -57.34 -53.59
N PHE A 85 -19.32 -57.31 -53.39
CA PHE A 85 -20.26 -58.41 -53.06
C PHE A 85 -20.63 -58.74 -51.59
N LEU A 86 -21.88 -58.34 -51.26
CA LEU A 86 -23.03 -59.06 -50.66
C LEU A 86 -22.85 -60.02 -49.45
N PHE A 87 -23.43 -59.70 -48.28
CA PHE A 87 -24.77 -60.13 -47.79
C PHE A 87 -25.05 -59.65 -46.34
N ASP A 88 -26.35 -59.57 -46.02
CA ASP A 88 -27.12 -59.20 -44.81
C ASP A 88 -26.51 -59.19 -43.39
N GLY A 89 -27.08 -58.30 -42.53
CA GLY A 89 -27.25 -58.60 -41.10
C GLY A 89 -27.23 -57.42 -40.12
N ALA A 90 -28.42 -56.90 -39.80
CA ALA A 90 -28.89 -56.23 -38.56
C ALA A 90 -27.91 -55.72 -37.48
N GLY A 91 -28.14 -54.49 -37.00
CA GLY A 91 -27.58 -54.03 -35.72
C GLY A 91 -27.81 -52.55 -35.40
N SER A 92 -28.92 -52.26 -34.72
CA SER A 92 -29.40 -50.95 -34.26
C SER A 92 -28.49 -50.30 -33.19
N GLY A 93 -28.44 -48.97 -33.13
CA GLY A 93 -27.89 -48.25 -31.97
C GLY A 93 -27.39 -46.83 -32.25
N VAL A 94 -28.31 -45.87 -32.42
CA VAL A 94 -28.02 -44.43 -32.53
C VAL A 94 -28.12 -43.78 -31.14
N ALA A 95 -27.09 -43.00 -30.81
CA ALA A 95 -26.99 -41.85 -29.89
C ALA A 95 -27.94 -41.71 -28.68
N ALA A 96 -27.35 -41.46 -27.51
CA ALA A 96 -27.84 -40.43 -26.58
C ALA A 96 -26.70 -39.91 -25.68
N SER A 97 -26.45 -38.61 -25.75
CA SER A 97 -25.68 -37.86 -24.75
C SER A 97 -26.52 -37.73 -23.47
N PRO A 98 -25.91 -37.70 -22.27
CA PRO A 98 -26.65 -37.47 -21.03
C PRO A 98 -27.22 -36.04 -20.98
N PRO A 99 -28.41 -35.83 -20.38
CA PRO A 99 -29.01 -34.51 -20.25
C PRO A 99 -28.23 -33.62 -19.28
N ALA A 100 -28.13 -32.34 -19.64
CA ALA A 100 -27.63 -31.28 -18.77
C ALA A 100 -28.50 -31.16 -17.52
N GLU A 101 -27.86 -31.06 -16.35
CA GLU A 101 -28.52 -30.70 -15.09
C GLU A 101 -29.12 -29.29 -15.18
N PRO A 102 -30.32 -29.03 -14.60
CA PRO A 102 -30.92 -27.72 -14.66
C PRO A 102 -30.17 -26.72 -13.77
N GLU A 103 -29.87 -25.55 -14.32
CA GLU A 103 -29.29 -24.42 -13.59
C GLU A 103 -30.18 -23.98 -12.41
N PRO A 104 -29.59 -23.48 -11.30
CA PRO A 104 -30.37 -22.98 -10.18
C PRO A 104 -31.13 -21.70 -10.59
N VAL A 105 -32.46 -21.78 -10.52
CA VAL A 105 -33.38 -20.65 -10.70
C VAL A 105 -33.07 -19.59 -9.65
N VAL A 106 -32.48 -18.48 -10.08
CA VAL A 106 -32.39 -17.24 -9.29
C VAL A 106 -33.78 -16.62 -9.27
N GLN A 107 -34.45 -16.70 -8.12
CA GLN A 107 -35.65 -15.90 -7.87
C GLN A 107 -35.25 -14.43 -7.71
N GLU A 108 -35.73 -13.58 -8.61
CA GLU A 108 -35.72 -12.13 -8.39
C GLU A 108 -36.62 -11.79 -7.19
N PRO A 109 -36.18 -10.96 -6.22
CA PRO A 109 -37.06 -10.50 -5.17
C PRO A 109 -38.08 -9.49 -5.73
N ARG A 110 -39.38 -9.83 -5.61
CA ARG A 110 -40.50 -8.89 -5.78
C ARG A 110 -40.42 -7.74 -4.76
N PRO A 111 -40.94 -6.54 -5.08
CA PRO A 111 -40.89 -5.40 -4.19
C PRO A 111 -41.90 -5.57 -3.06
N VAL A 112 -41.43 -5.50 -1.81
CA VAL A 112 -42.30 -5.42 -0.64
C VAL A 112 -42.47 -3.94 -0.30
N ALA A 113 -43.68 -3.44 -0.50
CA ALA A 113 -44.13 -2.14 -0.06
C ALA A 113 -44.25 -2.10 1.48
N GLY A 114 -43.86 -0.97 2.09
CA GLY A 114 -44.20 -0.66 3.49
C GLY A 114 -43.08 -0.01 4.29
N SER A 115 -42.79 1.27 4.02
CA SER A 115 -42.07 2.13 4.97
C SER A 115 -43.03 2.55 6.11
N PRO A 116 -42.66 2.42 7.39
CA PRO A 116 -43.31 3.20 8.44
C PRO A 116 -42.86 4.67 8.34
N PRO A 117 -43.72 5.65 8.68
CA PRO A 117 -43.36 7.06 8.60
C PRO A 117 -42.31 7.42 9.66
N ALA A 118 -41.41 8.33 9.26
CA ALA A 118 -40.40 8.94 10.11
C ALA A 118 -41.06 9.68 11.29
N ALA A 119 -40.61 9.38 12.51
CA ALA A 119 -40.87 10.23 13.66
C ALA A 119 -40.03 11.50 13.53
N SER A 120 -40.71 12.65 13.42
CA SER A 120 -40.13 13.98 13.46
C SER A 120 -39.37 14.21 14.77
N ILE A 121 -38.08 14.47 14.68
CA ILE A 121 -37.29 15.05 15.77
C ILE A 121 -37.43 16.58 15.67
N PRO A 122 -37.83 17.30 16.72
CA PRO A 122 -37.88 18.76 16.70
C PRO A 122 -36.45 19.33 16.65
N GLY A 123 -36.23 20.31 15.78
CA GLY A 123 -34.94 20.97 15.57
C GLY A 123 -34.47 21.77 16.79
N PRO A 124 -33.15 22.06 16.90
CA PRO A 124 -32.65 22.97 17.90
C PRO A 124 -33.08 24.40 17.54
N THR A 125 -33.86 25.01 18.43
CA THR A 125 -34.22 26.42 18.42
C THR A 125 -32.97 27.27 18.64
N ALA A 126 -32.72 28.18 17.69
CA ALA A 126 -31.75 29.25 17.83
C ALA A 126 -32.26 30.27 18.84
N SER A 127 -31.58 30.42 19.98
CA SER A 127 -31.75 31.57 20.88
C SER A 127 -30.69 32.62 20.55
N ALA A 128 -31.15 33.76 20.06
CA ALA A 128 -30.35 34.96 19.86
C ALA A 128 -29.90 35.57 21.21
N PRO A 129 -28.75 36.27 21.27
CA PRO A 129 -28.34 37.02 22.46
C PRO A 129 -29.12 38.36 22.57
N PRO A 130 -29.43 38.84 23.78
CA PRO A 130 -30.02 40.16 23.96
C PRO A 130 -29.00 41.30 23.87
N SER A 131 -29.55 42.42 23.41
CA SER A 131 -29.07 43.77 23.18
C SER A 131 -28.17 44.39 24.26
N SER A 132 -27.20 45.19 23.79
CA SER A 132 -26.35 46.10 24.55
C SER A 132 -27.13 47.15 25.36
N PRO A 133 -26.65 47.58 26.54
CA PRO A 133 -27.10 48.81 27.20
C PRO A 133 -26.35 50.06 26.68
N PRO A 134 -26.92 51.27 26.86
CA PRO A 134 -26.41 52.51 26.27
C PRO A 134 -25.21 53.09 27.03
N ALA A 135 -24.47 53.93 26.32
CA ALA A 135 -23.37 54.75 26.82
C ALA A 135 -23.85 55.88 27.74
N ASP A 136 -23.02 56.25 28.71
CA ASP A 136 -23.07 57.54 29.40
C ASP A 136 -21.64 58.10 29.59
N PRO A 137 -21.48 59.42 29.79
CA PRO A 137 -20.36 60.20 29.28
C PRO A 137 -19.17 60.35 30.24
N ALA A 138 -18.06 60.77 29.64
CA ALA A 138 -16.80 61.15 30.27
C ALA A 138 -16.94 62.26 31.34
N PRO A 139 -15.97 62.32 32.26
CA PRO A 139 -15.46 63.60 32.73
C PRO A 139 -13.97 63.77 32.41
N SER A 140 -13.66 64.93 31.86
CA SER A 140 -12.32 65.49 31.66
C SER A 140 -11.71 65.96 32.97
N GLY A 141 -10.40 65.74 33.17
CA GLY A 141 -9.60 66.38 34.22
C GLY A 141 -8.10 65.99 34.12
N PRO A 142 -7.15 66.93 34.20
CA PRO A 142 -5.76 66.70 33.74
C PRO A 142 -4.77 66.27 34.85
N ALA A 143 -3.74 65.55 34.39
CA ALA A 143 -2.32 65.55 34.77
C ALA A 143 -1.90 65.49 36.26
N SER A 144 -1.08 64.50 36.58
CA SER A 144 0.20 64.67 37.31
C SER A 144 1.06 63.41 37.20
N SER A 145 2.16 63.47 36.44
CA SER A 145 3.18 62.42 36.34
C SER A 145 4.17 62.50 37.51
N PRO A 146 4.51 61.39 38.20
CA PRO A 146 5.66 61.36 39.10
C PRO A 146 7.00 61.28 38.33
N PRO A 147 8.12 61.75 38.91
CA PRO A 147 9.42 61.77 38.25
C PRO A 147 10.02 60.37 38.07
N ALA A 148 10.76 60.18 36.97
CA ALA A 148 11.46 58.96 36.64
C ALA A 148 12.53 58.58 37.69
N ALA A 149 12.41 57.38 38.24
CA ALA A 149 13.44 56.72 39.04
C ALA A 149 14.53 56.11 38.12
N PRO A 150 15.79 55.98 38.59
CA PRO A 150 16.92 55.53 37.79
C PRO A 150 16.75 54.07 37.32
N THR A 151 17.03 53.82 36.03
CA THR A 151 16.91 52.52 35.38
C THR A 151 18.03 51.58 35.79
N SER A 152 17.72 50.65 36.71
CA SER A 152 18.47 49.39 36.83
C SER A 152 18.38 48.63 35.49
N PRO A 153 19.46 47.96 35.04
CA PRO A 153 19.42 47.15 33.82
C PRO A 153 18.38 46.04 33.98
N VAL A 154 17.43 46.00 33.05
CA VAL A 154 16.39 44.96 32.97
C VAL A 154 17.11 43.62 32.79
N PRO A 155 16.84 42.60 33.64
CA PRO A 155 17.31 41.25 33.37
C PRO A 155 16.73 40.80 32.03
N VAL A 156 17.58 40.47 31.08
CA VAL A 156 17.15 39.86 29.82
C VAL A 156 16.46 38.55 30.20
N ALA A 157 15.14 38.50 30.03
CA ALA A 157 14.36 37.28 30.23
C ALA A 157 14.97 36.17 29.35
N PRO A 158 15.11 34.93 29.85
CA PRO A 158 15.52 33.80 29.03
C PRO A 158 14.65 33.77 27.77
N ALA A 159 15.29 33.71 26.60
CA ALA A 159 14.58 33.59 25.33
C ALA A 159 13.59 32.42 25.41
N GLU A 160 12.34 32.68 25.04
CA GLU A 160 11.31 31.64 24.98
C GLU A 160 11.82 30.47 24.13
N PRO A 161 11.58 29.20 24.53
CA PRO A 161 12.02 28.06 23.75
C PRO A 161 11.39 28.17 22.37
N THR A 162 12.22 28.38 21.37
CA THR A 162 11.84 28.26 19.97
C THR A 162 11.34 26.83 19.80
N GLY A 163 10.08 26.67 19.38
CA GLY A 163 9.51 25.35 19.13
C GLY A 163 10.38 24.57 18.13
N PRO A 164 10.22 23.24 18.06
CA PRO A 164 11.09 22.39 17.28
C PRO A 164 11.20 22.84 15.82
N ALA A 165 12.41 22.83 15.27
CA ALA A 165 12.66 23.25 13.88
C ALA A 165 11.91 22.40 12.85
N GLY A 166 11.52 21.17 13.21
CA GLY A 166 10.60 20.33 12.46
C GLY A 166 10.42 18.94 13.05
N PHE A 167 10.13 17.97 12.19
CA PHE A 167 9.93 16.56 12.56
C PHE A 167 10.67 15.65 11.58
N PHE A 168 11.06 14.47 12.07
CA PHE A 168 11.52 13.36 11.22
C PHE A 168 10.67 12.11 11.47
N ASN A 169 10.68 11.18 10.52
CA ASN A 169 9.98 9.90 10.65
C ASN A 169 10.87 8.86 11.34
N TYR A 170 10.43 8.38 12.51
CA TYR A 170 11.07 7.28 13.23
C TYR A 170 10.30 5.98 13.01
N THR A 171 10.99 4.92 12.57
CA THR A 171 10.41 3.57 12.53
C THR A 171 10.67 2.86 13.86
N VAL A 172 9.59 2.52 14.55
CA VAL A 172 9.59 1.80 15.83
C VAL A 172 10.33 0.47 15.68
N LYS A 173 11.25 0.21 16.59
CA LYS A 173 12.01 -1.04 16.69
C LYS A 173 11.43 -1.91 17.81
N SER A 174 11.80 -3.20 17.81
CA SER A 174 11.39 -4.10 18.89
C SER A 174 11.91 -3.59 20.23
N GLY A 175 11.01 -3.50 21.22
CA GLY A 175 11.31 -3.01 22.56
C GLY A 175 11.25 -1.49 22.73
N ASP A 176 11.01 -0.72 21.67
CA ASP A 176 10.74 0.72 21.82
C ASP A 176 9.36 0.95 22.44
N ASP A 177 9.27 2.00 23.26
CA ASP A 177 8.05 2.59 23.79
C ASP A 177 8.13 4.12 23.63
N LEU A 178 7.01 4.83 23.78
CA LEU A 178 7.01 6.28 23.59
C LEU A 178 7.95 7.01 24.57
N GLY A 179 8.12 6.49 25.80
CA GLY A 179 9.03 7.01 26.80
C GLY A 179 10.49 6.85 26.41
N SER A 180 10.90 5.64 26.02
CA SER A 180 12.29 5.38 25.59
C SER A 180 12.67 6.13 24.31
N ILE A 181 11.73 6.31 23.37
CA ILE A 181 11.95 7.17 22.19
C ILE A 181 12.03 8.64 22.60
N ALA A 182 11.08 9.13 23.41
CA ALA A 182 11.05 10.52 23.86
C ALA A 182 12.34 10.91 24.60
N GLN A 183 12.79 10.05 25.51
CA GLN A 183 14.05 10.24 26.23
C GLN A 183 15.25 10.30 25.26
N ARG A 184 15.30 9.41 24.27
CA ARG A 184 16.40 9.36 23.28
C ARG A 184 16.51 10.64 22.46
N TYR A 185 15.37 11.28 22.15
CA TYR A 185 15.31 12.45 21.28
C TYR A 185 15.02 13.76 22.03
N GLY A 186 15.09 13.76 23.37
CA GLY A 186 14.93 14.98 24.17
C GLY A 186 13.53 15.62 24.07
N THR A 187 12.48 14.81 23.96
CA THR A 187 11.09 15.26 23.87
C THR A 187 10.20 14.54 24.90
N THR A 188 8.87 14.62 24.79
CA THR A 188 7.93 13.89 25.65
C THR A 188 7.10 12.87 24.85
N PRO A 189 6.63 11.78 25.51
CA PRO A 189 5.69 10.83 24.90
C PRO A 189 4.47 11.52 24.27
N GLU A 190 3.94 12.54 24.95
CA GLU A 190 2.76 13.30 24.52
C GLU A 190 3.04 14.08 23.25
N THR A 191 4.22 14.70 23.12
CA THR A 191 4.60 15.42 21.90
C THR A 191 4.75 14.48 20.71
N ILE A 192 5.39 13.32 20.89
CA ILE A 192 5.50 12.30 19.83
C ILE A 192 4.12 11.78 19.44
N ALA A 193 3.28 11.48 20.43
CA ALA A 193 1.95 10.95 20.20
C ALA A 193 1.06 11.94 19.43
N ALA A 194 1.05 13.21 19.86
CA ALA A 194 0.34 14.29 19.20
C ALA A 194 0.85 14.51 17.75
N ALA A 195 2.16 14.57 17.56
CA ALA A 195 2.77 14.73 16.23
C ALA A 195 2.46 13.55 15.30
N SER A 196 2.34 12.34 15.86
CA SER A 196 2.06 11.11 15.11
C SER A 196 0.55 10.84 14.92
N GLY A 197 -0.32 11.65 15.53
CA GLY A 197 -1.78 11.44 15.48
C GLY A 197 -2.27 10.22 16.25
N ILE A 198 -1.54 9.79 17.29
CA ILE A 198 -1.86 8.62 18.13
C ILE A 198 -2.13 9.03 19.57
N PRO A 199 -2.89 8.25 20.36
CA PRO A 199 -3.00 8.50 21.79
C PRO A 199 -1.65 8.22 22.48
N ALA A 200 -1.34 8.94 23.55
CA ALA A 200 -0.13 8.71 24.36
C ALA A 200 -0.11 7.31 25.03
N THR A 201 -1.25 6.63 25.08
CA THR A 201 -1.40 5.26 25.59
C THR A 201 -1.33 4.19 24.50
N GLN A 202 -1.02 4.56 23.25
CA GLN A 202 -0.91 3.62 22.14
C GLN A 202 0.21 2.61 22.37
N THR A 203 -0.11 1.33 22.32
CA THR A 203 0.91 0.27 22.23
C THR A 203 1.67 0.42 20.92
N LEU A 204 3.00 0.45 20.99
CA LEU A 204 3.87 0.52 19.82
C LEU A 204 4.21 -0.89 19.30
N TYR A 205 4.25 -1.01 17.99
CA TYR A 205 4.58 -2.23 17.27
C TYR A 205 5.76 -1.96 16.33
N ALA A 206 6.66 -2.92 16.20
CA ALA A 206 7.80 -2.78 15.29
C ALA A 206 7.32 -2.52 13.85
N GLY A 207 7.97 -1.56 13.18
CA GLY A 207 7.59 -1.09 11.85
C GLY A 207 6.63 0.11 11.85
N MET A 208 5.97 0.44 12.97
CA MET A 208 5.17 1.66 13.07
C MET A 208 6.02 2.90 12.78
N SER A 209 5.48 3.83 11.98
CA SER A 209 6.11 5.14 11.74
C SER A 209 5.56 6.17 12.73
N LEU A 210 6.46 6.89 13.40
CA LEU A 210 6.16 7.99 14.32
C LEU A 210 6.81 9.28 13.82
N ARG A 211 6.16 10.41 14.05
CA ARG A 211 6.76 11.74 13.87
C ARG A 211 7.41 12.17 15.18
N VAL A 212 8.71 12.36 15.16
CA VAL A 212 9.50 12.77 16.31
C VAL A 212 10.03 14.19 16.07
N PRO A 213 9.82 15.14 17.01
CA PRO A 213 10.38 16.48 16.91
C PRO A 213 11.90 16.48 16.79
N THR A 214 12.44 17.44 16.05
CA THR A 214 13.88 17.67 15.95
C THR A 214 14.19 19.14 15.71
N ASP A 215 15.28 19.61 16.32
CA ASP A 215 15.88 20.92 16.05
C ASP A 215 16.94 20.85 14.95
N ASP A 216 17.34 19.64 14.56
CA ASP A 216 18.28 19.43 13.48
C ASP A 216 17.57 19.60 12.14
N SER A 217 17.73 20.80 11.56
CA SER A 217 17.25 21.15 10.22
C SER A 217 17.69 20.19 9.11
N ALA A 218 18.78 19.42 9.28
CA ALA A 218 19.19 18.39 8.33
C ALA A 218 18.36 17.10 8.43
N GLN A 219 17.67 16.88 9.55
CA GLN A 219 16.75 15.76 9.78
C GLN A 219 15.29 16.13 9.51
N VAL A 220 14.97 17.41 9.34
CA VAL A 220 13.61 17.85 9.02
C VAL A 220 13.24 17.37 7.62
N GLU A 221 12.51 16.26 7.55
CA GLU A 221 12.01 15.72 6.31
C GLU A 221 10.79 16.56 5.88
N PRO A 222 10.77 17.16 4.67
CA PRO A 222 9.57 17.83 4.19
C PRO A 222 8.43 16.81 4.18
N PRO A 223 7.17 17.21 4.49
CA PRO A 223 6.05 16.30 4.42
C PRO A 223 5.94 15.78 2.99
N LEU A 224 6.37 14.53 2.78
CA LEU A 224 6.36 13.92 1.46
C LEU A 224 4.91 13.72 1.04
N ALA A 225 4.51 14.34 -0.07
CA ALA A 225 3.22 14.04 -0.67
C ALA A 225 3.13 12.53 -1.01
N ALA A 226 1.97 11.92 -0.82
CA ALA A 226 1.81 10.51 -1.17
C ALA A 226 2.03 10.30 -2.67
N VAL A 227 2.81 9.26 -3.02
CA VAL A 227 3.10 8.90 -4.41
C VAL A 227 2.52 7.53 -4.74
N ALA A 228 2.07 7.35 -5.98
CA ALA A 228 1.64 6.05 -6.46
C ALA A 228 2.87 5.17 -6.73
N VAL A 229 2.99 4.06 -6.00
CA VAL A 229 4.09 3.10 -6.13
C VAL A 229 3.54 1.77 -6.65
N PRO A 230 4.17 1.15 -7.68
CA PRO A 230 3.75 -0.16 -8.16
C PRO A 230 3.75 -1.22 -7.06
N TRP A 231 2.75 -2.11 -7.07
CA TRP A 231 2.65 -3.21 -6.10
C TRP A 231 3.94 -4.03 -5.98
N SER A 232 4.62 -4.31 -7.10
CA SER A 232 5.88 -5.07 -7.09
C SER A 232 6.95 -4.45 -6.20
N GLU A 233 7.05 -3.12 -6.19
CA GLU A 233 7.97 -2.38 -5.34
C GLU A 233 7.47 -2.36 -3.90
N VAL A 234 6.18 -2.06 -3.68
CA VAL A 234 5.57 -2.07 -2.34
C VAL A 234 5.73 -3.44 -1.66
N ASN A 235 5.57 -4.52 -2.44
CA ASN A 235 5.71 -5.90 -1.96
C ASN A 235 7.12 -6.17 -1.42
N ASN A 236 8.14 -5.55 -2.03
CA ASN A 236 9.52 -5.64 -1.57
C ASN A 236 9.77 -4.78 -0.33
N LEU A 237 9.09 -3.63 -0.21
CA LEU A 237 9.29 -2.67 0.88
C LEU A 237 8.57 -3.06 2.18
N TRP A 238 7.29 -3.44 2.09
CA TRP A 238 6.44 -3.66 3.26
C TRP A 238 6.42 -5.14 3.64
N LYS A 239 7.15 -5.57 4.67
CA LYS A 239 7.28 -6.99 4.99
C LYS A 239 6.04 -7.54 5.70
N VAL A 240 5.71 -8.80 5.43
CA VAL A 240 4.68 -9.54 6.18
C VAL A 240 5.03 -9.54 7.67
N GLY A 241 4.03 -9.36 8.53
CA GLY A 241 4.16 -9.23 9.99
C GLY A 241 4.53 -7.83 10.48
N THR A 242 4.83 -6.88 9.57
CA THR A 242 5.14 -5.49 9.97
C THR A 242 3.90 -4.59 9.92
N VAL A 243 3.90 -3.58 10.79
CA VAL A 243 2.80 -2.62 10.92
C VAL A 243 3.06 -1.39 10.06
N ALA A 244 2.01 -0.85 9.44
CA ALA A 244 2.03 0.43 8.75
C ALA A 244 0.92 1.35 9.28
N GLN A 245 1.19 2.65 9.25
CA GLN A 245 0.16 3.68 9.45
C GLN A 245 -0.68 3.79 8.18
N VAL A 246 -2.00 3.85 8.33
CA VAL A 246 -2.95 4.12 7.25
C VAL A 246 -3.74 5.38 7.58
N THR A 247 -3.80 6.30 6.63
CA THR A 247 -4.67 7.49 6.69
C THR A 247 -5.77 7.34 5.66
N ASP A 248 -7.04 7.42 6.08
CA ASP A 248 -8.15 7.55 5.16
C ASP A 248 -8.20 8.96 4.59
N VAL A 249 -8.01 9.11 3.27
CA VAL A 249 -7.85 10.43 2.63
C VAL A 249 -9.12 11.28 2.79
N ARG A 250 -10.30 10.65 2.79
CA ARG A 250 -11.58 11.37 2.82
C ARG A 250 -11.96 11.82 4.23
N THR A 251 -11.57 11.09 5.28
CA THR A 251 -11.91 11.46 6.67
C THR A 251 -10.73 12.04 7.45
N GLY A 252 -9.50 11.90 6.95
CA GLY A 252 -8.28 12.23 7.66
C GLY A 252 -7.98 11.31 8.84
N ARG A 253 -8.78 10.26 9.08
CA ARG A 253 -8.60 9.37 10.23
C ARG A 253 -7.41 8.44 10.02
N ILE A 254 -6.64 8.28 11.08
CA ILE A 254 -5.45 7.43 11.13
C ILE A 254 -5.77 6.16 11.91
N PHE A 255 -5.33 5.02 11.38
CA PHE A 255 -5.35 3.72 12.05
C PHE A 255 -4.16 2.89 11.58
N TYR A 256 -3.83 1.83 12.31
CA TYR A 256 -2.67 0.99 12.03
C TYR A 256 -3.10 -0.40 11.57
N VAL A 257 -2.34 -0.94 10.63
CA VAL A 257 -2.61 -2.25 10.03
C VAL A 257 -1.34 -3.09 10.00
N MET A 258 -1.48 -4.38 10.30
CA MET A 258 -0.42 -5.36 10.10
C MET A 258 -0.58 -5.99 8.72
N ARG A 259 0.52 -6.10 7.95
CA ARG A 259 0.51 -6.86 6.70
C ARG A 259 0.52 -8.35 7.01
N ARG A 260 -0.62 -9.01 6.86
CA ARG A 260 -0.78 -10.45 7.07
C ARG A 260 -0.17 -11.27 5.92
N GLY A 261 -0.27 -10.78 4.69
CA GLY A 261 0.14 -11.55 3.52
C GLY A 261 -0.15 -10.84 2.20
N GLY A 262 -0.68 -11.63 1.25
CA GLY A 262 -1.10 -11.18 -0.06
C GLY A 262 -0.02 -11.29 -1.15
N TRP A 263 -0.46 -11.73 -2.34
CA TRP A 263 0.41 -11.96 -3.51
C TRP A 263 0.31 -10.84 -4.55
N ALA A 264 -0.90 -10.40 -4.90
CA ALA A 264 -1.14 -9.33 -5.89
C ALA A 264 -1.53 -7.98 -5.29
N HIS A 265 -1.75 -7.96 -3.98
CA HIS A 265 -2.08 -6.83 -3.14
C HIS A 265 -1.76 -7.22 -1.69
N SER A 266 -1.90 -6.31 -0.74
CA SER A 266 -1.68 -6.61 0.66
C SER A 266 -2.94 -7.15 1.30
N ASP A 267 -2.85 -8.33 1.92
CA ASP A 267 -3.83 -8.78 2.91
C ASP A 267 -3.44 -8.17 4.25
N SER A 268 -4.35 -7.43 4.87
CA SER A 268 -4.05 -6.63 6.07
C SER A 268 -5.13 -6.78 7.14
N GLU A 269 -4.71 -6.64 8.39
CA GLU A 269 -5.61 -6.64 9.56
C GLU A 269 -5.37 -5.36 10.38
N PRO A 270 -6.42 -4.68 10.89
CA PRO A 270 -6.22 -3.62 11.87
C PRO A 270 -5.48 -4.17 13.09
N VAL A 271 -4.54 -3.42 13.65
CA VAL A 271 -3.68 -3.97 14.71
C VAL A 271 -4.42 -4.11 16.05
N SER A 272 -5.39 -3.23 16.32
CA SER A 272 -6.12 -3.19 17.58
C SER A 272 -7.63 -3.03 17.39
N LYS A 273 -8.39 -3.26 18.47
CA LYS A 273 -9.84 -2.99 18.53
C LYS A 273 -10.17 -1.51 18.23
N ARG A 274 -9.26 -0.59 18.58
CA ARG A 274 -9.38 0.83 18.25
C ARG A 274 -9.22 1.06 16.75
N ASP A 275 -8.19 0.47 16.13
CA ASP A 275 -7.96 0.58 14.69
C ASP A 275 -9.14 0.03 13.90
N THR A 276 -9.69 -1.10 14.35
CA THR A 276 -10.92 -1.68 13.81
C THR A 276 -12.09 -0.72 13.92
N ALA A 277 -12.33 -0.13 15.09
CA ALA A 277 -13.41 0.84 15.28
C ALA A 277 -13.24 2.10 14.41
N THR A 278 -12.00 2.61 14.29
CA THR A 278 -11.67 3.71 13.38
C THR A 278 -11.99 3.35 11.94
N MET A 279 -11.53 2.19 11.48
CA MET A 279 -11.79 1.72 10.12
C MET A 279 -13.29 1.53 9.88
N LEU A 280 -14.03 0.94 10.82
CA LEU A 280 -15.49 0.76 10.74
C LEU A 280 -16.22 2.11 10.61
N SER A 281 -15.77 3.13 11.33
CA SER A 281 -16.33 4.48 11.24
C SER A 281 -16.13 5.12 9.86
N ASN A 282 -15.04 4.79 9.16
CA ASN A 282 -14.82 5.23 7.77
C ASN A 282 -15.79 4.58 6.79
N TYR A 283 -16.40 3.45 7.16
CA TYR A 283 -17.45 2.77 6.41
C TYR A 283 -18.86 3.04 6.94
N GLY A 284 -19.04 4.07 7.77
CA GLY A 284 -20.37 4.46 8.26
C GLY A 284 -20.97 3.47 9.27
N GLY A 285 -20.15 2.67 9.94
CA GLY A 285 -20.62 1.72 10.96
C GLY A 285 -20.94 0.32 10.42
N ALA A 286 -20.79 0.07 9.12
CA ALA A 286 -21.04 -1.23 8.52
C ALA A 286 -19.98 -1.61 7.49
N TRP A 287 -19.44 -2.83 7.59
CA TRP A 287 -18.47 -3.36 6.64
C TRP A 287 -19.07 -3.52 5.25
N ASN A 288 -18.32 -3.08 4.23
CA ASN A 288 -18.74 -3.20 2.85
C ASN A 288 -17.55 -3.13 1.89
N TRP A 289 -17.81 -3.46 0.63
CA TRP A 289 -16.81 -3.45 -0.43
C TRP A 289 -16.57 -2.06 -1.05
N ALA A 290 -17.04 -0.95 -0.47
CA ALA A 290 -16.76 0.37 -1.05
C ALA A 290 -15.24 0.64 -1.09
N ARG A 291 -14.77 1.25 -2.19
CA ARG A 291 -13.35 1.58 -2.34
C ARG A 291 -13.07 2.93 -1.72
N ARG A 292 -12.01 3.00 -0.92
CA ARG A 292 -11.58 4.23 -0.27
C ARG A 292 -10.14 4.55 -0.62
N PRO A 293 -9.81 5.81 -0.93
CA PRO A 293 -8.44 6.30 -1.07
C PRO A 293 -7.77 6.35 0.30
N ILE A 294 -6.56 5.82 0.38
CA ILE A 294 -5.79 5.82 1.61
C ILE A 294 -4.32 6.15 1.32
N VAL A 295 -3.63 6.66 2.33
CA VAL A 295 -2.17 6.79 2.34
C VAL A 295 -1.60 5.79 3.33
N VAL A 296 -0.65 4.97 2.88
CA VAL A 296 0.07 4.01 3.73
C VAL A 296 1.51 4.49 3.92
N VAL A 297 1.97 4.58 5.16
CA VAL A 297 3.34 4.98 5.48
C VAL A 297 4.22 3.75 5.67
N ILE A 298 5.19 3.55 4.78
CA ILE A 298 6.12 2.41 4.79
C ILE A 298 7.55 2.96 4.71
N ASN A 299 8.38 2.69 5.72
CA ASN A 299 9.77 3.17 5.81
C ASN A 299 9.89 4.69 5.55
N GLY A 300 9.01 5.49 6.17
CA GLY A 300 8.93 6.94 5.97
C GLY A 300 8.27 7.41 4.67
N ARG A 301 8.11 6.52 3.67
CA ARG A 301 7.45 6.87 2.40
C ARG A 301 5.94 6.86 2.54
N ARG A 302 5.30 7.93 2.08
CA ARG A 302 3.84 8.04 1.94
C ARG A 302 3.45 7.46 0.58
N ILE A 303 2.73 6.34 0.61
CA ILE A 303 2.36 5.59 -0.59
C ILE A 303 0.85 5.68 -0.77
N ALA A 304 0.44 6.19 -1.93
CA ALA A 304 -0.95 6.26 -2.33
C ALA A 304 -1.50 4.85 -2.60
N ALA A 305 -2.64 4.54 -2.00
CA ALA A 305 -3.24 3.22 -2.05
C ALA A 305 -4.77 3.30 -1.99
N SER A 306 -5.41 2.15 -2.08
CA SER A 306 -6.84 1.99 -1.91
C SER A 306 -7.16 0.79 -1.04
N GLN A 307 -8.21 0.87 -0.24
CA GLN A 307 -8.71 -0.26 0.53
C GLN A 307 -10.20 -0.49 0.31
N ASN A 308 -10.66 -1.66 0.73
CA ASN A 308 -12.07 -1.94 1.00
C ASN A 308 -12.27 -2.26 2.50
N GLY A 309 -13.53 -2.29 2.94
CA GLY A 309 -13.88 -2.44 4.35
C GLY A 309 -14.35 -3.83 4.73
N MET A 310 -14.55 -4.73 3.77
CA MET A 310 -15.21 -6.01 4.02
C MET A 310 -14.21 -7.03 4.55
N PRO A 311 -14.38 -7.55 5.78
CA PRO A 311 -13.59 -8.66 6.27
C PRO A 311 -13.81 -9.91 5.39
N HIS A 312 -12.73 -10.62 5.10
CA HIS A 312 -12.77 -11.90 4.41
C HIS A 312 -11.58 -12.78 4.82
N GLY A 313 -11.66 -14.07 4.50
CA GLY A 313 -10.67 -15.05 4.93
C GLY A 313 -10.58 -15.19 6.46
N GLY A 314 -9.43 -15.65 6.95
CA GLY A 314 -9.18 -15.83 8.39
C GLY A 314 -8.54 -14.58 9.04
N SER A 315 -8.70 -14.48 10.36
CA SER A 315 -8.05 -13.48 11.22
C SER A 315 -6.87 -14.10 11.98
N THR A 316 -5.90 -13.26 12.34
CA THR A 316 -4.72 -13.63 13.13
C THR A 316 -4.58 -12.83 14.41
N LEU A 317 -5.38 -11.77 14.60
CA LEU A 317 -5.29 -10.84 15.73
C LEU A 317 -6.62 -10.77 16.51
N ASP A 318 -6.57 -10.62 17.84
CA ASP A 318 -7.75 -10.25 18.64
C ASP A 318 -8.02 -8.74 18.53
N ASN A 319 -8.58 -8.33 17.40
CA ASN A 319 -8.80 -6.93 17.03
C ASN A 319 -10.29 -6.60 16.78
N ASN A 320 -11.23 -7.51 17.05
CA ASN A 320 -12.65 -7.40 16.67
C ASN A 320 -12.91 -7.23 15.14
N PHE A 321 -11.93 -7.54 14.29
CA PHE A 321 -12.08 -7.53 12.84
C PHE A 321 -12.08 -8.98 12.32
N PRO A 322 -13.23 -9.51 11.87
CA PRO A 322 -13.39 -10.95 11.61
C PRO A 322 -12.82 -11.36 10.24
N GLY A 323 -11.50 -11.26 10.07
CA GLY A 323 -10.80 -11.67 8.85
C GLY A 323 -9.60 -10.77 8.57
N HIS A 324 -9.29 -10.59 7.30
CA HIS A 324 -8.43 -9.53 6.78
C HIS A 324 -9.19 -8.73 5.71
N PHE A 325 -8.60 -7.63 5.28
CA PHE A 325 -9.07 -6.84 4.16
C PHE A 325 -7.92 -6.55 3.19
N CYS A 326 -8.26 -6.13 1.97
CA CYS A 326 -7.26 -5.87 0.94
C CYS A 326 -6.87 -4.39 0.91
N ILE A 327 -5.55 -4.14 0.80
CA ILE A 327 -4.99 -2.86 0.38
C ILE A 327 -4.34 -3.03 -0.99
N HIS A 328 -4.83 -2.26 -1.95
CA HIS A 328 -4.40 -2.22 -3.34
C HIS A 328 -3.55 -0.99 -3.61
N PHE A 329 -2.44 -1.21 -4.31
CA PHE A 329 -1.52 -0.18 -4.76
C PHE A 329 -1.62 -0.03 -6.28
N LEU A 330 -0.75 0.81 -6.86
CA LEU A 330 -0.70 0.98 -8.32
C LEU A 330 -0.42 -0.37 -8.99
N GLY A 331 -1.28 -0.78 -9.92
CA GLY A 331 -1.15 -2.05 -10.64
C GLY A 331 -1.46 -3.31 -9.81
N SER A 332 -1.95 -3.18 -8.56
CA SER A 332 -2.47 -4.32 -7.81
C SER A 332 -3.75 -4.89 -8.45
N THR A 333 -3.92 -6.20 -8.35
CA THR A 333 -5.12 -6.92 -8.82
C THR A 333 -5.90 -7.48 -7.63
N THR A 334 -7.18 -7.79 -7.79
CA THR A 334 -8.03 -8.43 -6.75
C THR A 334 -7.89 -9.95 -6.77
N HIS A 335 -8.27 -10.63 -5.67
CA HIS A 335 -8.26 -12.09 -5.56
C HIS A 335 -9.07 -12.79 -6.68
N GLY A 336 -10.12 -12.14 -7.18
CA GLY A 336 -11.00 -12.67 -8.23
C GLY A 336 -10.72 -12.11 -9.63
N SER A 337 -9.55 -11.51 -9.87
CA SER A 337 -9.27 -10.87 -11.15
C SER A 337 -9.39 -11.89 -12.29
N SER A 338 -10.41 -11.70 -13.13
CA SER A 338 -10.47 -12.33 -14.44
C SER A 338 -9.22 -11.90 -15.20
N TYR A 339 -8.61 -12.80 -15.95
CA TYR A 339 -7.61 -12.41 -16.94
C TYR A 339 -8.36 -11.84 -18.15
N THR A 340 -7.83 -10.80 -18.77
CA THR A 340 -8.24 -10.43 -20.13
C THR A 340 -8.09 -11.64 -21.06
N SER A 341 -8.74 -11.62 -22.22
CA SER A 341 -8.59 -12.67 -23.25
C SER A 341 -7.14 -12.99 -23.60
N ASN A 342 -6.23 -12.05 -23.35
CA ASN A 342 -4.80 -12.13 -23.67
C ASN A 342 -3.94 -12.51 -22.45
N GLY A 343 -4.54 -12.97 -21.35
CA GLY A 343 -3.81 -13.43 -20.17
C GLY A 343 -3.24 -12.31 -19.28
N VAL A 344 -3.64 -11.05 -19.50
CA VAL A 344 -3.25 -9.93 -18.62
C VAL A 344 -4.23 -9.83 -17.45
N PRO A 345 -3.76 -9.75 -16.19
CA PRO A 345 -4.64 -9.57 -15.03
C PRO A 345 -5.51 -8.32 -15.17
N THR A 346 -6.82 -8.45 -14.94
CA THR A 346 -7.73 -7.29 -14.96
C THR A 346 -7.56 -6.47 -13.69
N LEU A 347 -7.21 -5.20 -13.85
CA LEU A 347 -7.13 -4.24 -12.74
C LEU A 347 -8.54 -3.80 -12.32
N ASP A 348 -8.78 -3.71 -11.01
CA ASP A 348 -10.00 -3.08 -10.49
C ASP A 348 -9.88 -1.55 -10.68
N ALA A 349 -10.62 -1.03 -11.65
CA ALA A 349 -10.59 0.39 -11.99
C ALA A 349 -11.03 1.30 -10.84
N ALA A 350 -11.89 0.83 -9.92
CA ALA A 350 -12.30 1.62 -8.76
C ALA A 350 -11.17 1.73 -7.73
N HIS A 351 -10.42 0.65 -7.51
CA HIS A 351 -9.20 0.71 -6.70
C HIS A 351 -8.14 1.61 -7.33
N GLN A 352 -7.89 1.50 -8.63
CA GLN A 352 -6.90 2.36 -9.31
C GLN A 352 -7.29 3.85 -9.29
N ARG A 353 -8.59 4.18 -9.39
CA ARG A 353 -9.06 5.56 -9.19
C ARG A 353 -8.80 6.07 -7.76
N CYS A 354 -9.04 5.24 -6.74
CA CYS A 354 -8.76 5.62 -5.36
C CYS A 354 -7.25 5.78 -5.10
N VAL A 355 -6.41 4.96 -5.72
CA VAL A 355 -4.94 5.14 -5.68
C VAL A 355 -4.57 6.50 -6.25
N GLN A 356 -5.12 6.89 -7.40
CA GLN A 356 -4.88 8.21 -8.00
C GLN A 356 -5.42 9.36 -7.14
N GLU A 357 -6.61 9.21 -6.56
CA GLU A 357 -7.20 10.19 -5.62
C GLU A 357 -6.30 10.41 -4.40
N ALA A 358 -5.57 9.38 -3.95
CA ALA A 358 -4.66 9.50 -2.81
C ALA A 358 -3.29 10.13 -3.15
N VAL A 359 -2.93 10.28 -4.43
CA VAL A 359 -1.66 10.94 -4.81
C VAL A 359 -1.71 12.41 -4.42
N GLY A 360 -0.64 12.91 -3.81
CA GLY A 360 -0.53 14.31 -3.40
C GLY A 360 -0.91 14.60 -1.95
N HIS A 361 -1.57 13.65 -1.26
CA HIS A 361 -2.04 13.80 0.13
C HIS A 361 -0.95 13.55 1.18
#